data_AF-A0A3D0H812-F1
#
_entry.id   AF-A0A3D0H812-F1
#
_cell.length_a   1.000
_cell.length_b   1.000
_cell.length_c   1.000
_cell.angle_alpha   90.00
_cell.angle_beta   90.00
_cell.angle_gamma   90.00
#
_symmetry.space_group_name_H-M   'P 1'
#
loop_
_entity.id
_entity.type
_entity.pdbx_description
1 polymer ?
#
loop_
_entity_poly.entity_id
_entity_poly.type
_entity_poly.pdbx_seq_one_letter_code
_entity_poly.pdbx_strand_id
1 'polypeptide(L)' 'MGCVVNGPGEAREADVGVAGGRGKGILFKKGERIESLAETDLLRRLLMEIESMTGEKVMDP' A
#
# COMPACT_ATOMS: atom_id res chain seq x y z
N MET A 1 7.24 -0.74 -2.13
CA MET A 1 8.58 -1.38 -2.13
C MET A 1 8.65 -2.39 -3.26
N GLY A 2 9.78 -2.46 -3.98
CA GLY A 2 9.86 -3.03 -5.35
C GLY A 2 10.33 -4.48 -5.49
N CYS A 3 10.40 -5.26 -4.40
CA CYS A 3 10.84 -6.66 -4.45
C CYS A 3 9.77 -7.58 -3.84
N VAL A 4 9.30 -8.58 -4.61
CA VAL A 4 8.31 -9.58 -4.16
C VAL A 4 8.76 -10.44 -2.97
N VAL A 5 10.07 -10.52 -2.72
CA VAL A 5 10.63 -11.36 -1.65
C VAL A 5 10.50 -10.65 -0.30
N ASN A 6 11.04 -9.44 -0.18
CA ASN A 6 11.09 -8.72 1.10
C ASN A 6 9.94 -7.70 1.27
N GLY A 7 9.38 -7.20 0.17
CA GLY A 7 8.35 -6.16 0.19
C GLY A 7 7.11 -6.51 1.02
N PRO A 8 6.60 -7.76 1.02
CA PRO A 8 5.49 -8.13 1.91
C PRO A 8 5.82 -8.11 3.40
N GLY A 9 7.07 -8.41 3.79
CA GLY A 9 7.51 -8.35 5.18
C GLY A 9 7.57 -6.91 5.66
N GLU A 10 8.30 -6.08 4.92
CA GLU A 10 8.45 -4.64 5.18
C GLU A 10 7.08 -3.93 5.21
N ALA A 11 6.15 -4.28 4.30
CA ALA A 11 4.84 -3.66 4.23
C ALA A 11 3.93 -4.00 5.42
N ARG A 12 4.16 -5.13 6.10
CA ARG A 12 3.41 -5.53 7.30
C ARG A 12 3.86 -4.82 8.57
N GLU A 13 5.10 -4.33 8.60
CA GLU A 13 5.64 -3.59 9.75
C GLU A 13 5.11 -2.15 9.81
N ALA A 14 4.64 -1.61 8.68
CA ALA A 14 4.02 -0.30 8.62
C ALA A 14 2.55 -0.33 9.10
N ASP A 15 2.06 0.82 9.57
CA ASP A 15 0.64 1.01 9.85
C ASP A 15 -0.21 0.82 8.59
N VAL A 16 0.31 1.27 7.46
CA VAL A 16 -0.18 0.99 6.11
C VAL A 16 1.02 0.84 5.17
N GLY A 17 1.01 -0.17 4.31
CA GLY A 17 2.12 -0.46 3.41
C GLY A 17 1.67 -1.14 2.12
N VAL A 18 2.49 -1.04 1.07
CA VAL A 18 2.25 -1.73 -0.20
C VAL A 18 3.46 -2.51 -0.67
N ALA A 19 3.21 -3.72 -1.16
CA ALA A 19 4.19 -4.55 -1.85
C ALA A 19 3.76 -4.74 -3.31
N GLY A 20 4.60 -4.31 -4.26
CA GLY A 20 4.35 -4.43 -5.69
C GLY A 20 5.27 -5.44 -6.36
N GLY A 21 4.84 -5.97 -7.49
CA GLY A 21 5.65 -6.79 -8.38
C GLY A 21 4.83 -7.56 -9.42
N ARG A 22 5.44 -7.77 -10.59
CA ARG A 22 4.82 -8.46 -11.74
C ARG A 22 3.45 -7.86 -12.14
N GLY A 23 3.32 -6.53 -12.07
CA GLY A 23 2.11 -5.81 -12.51
C GLY A 23 0.93 -5.87 -11.53
N LYS A 24 1.15 -6.45 -10.34
CA LYS A 24 0.18 -6.45 -9.24
C LYS A 24 0.83 -5.93 -7.98
N GLY A 25 0.02 -5.52 -7.03
CA GLY A 25 0.48 -5.38 -5.66
C GLY A 25 -0.59 -5.70 -4.65
N ILE A 26 -0.19 -5.55 -3.40
CA ILE A 26 -0.99 -5.87 -2.24
C ILE A 26 -0.88 -4.70 -1.27
N LEU A 27 -2.04 -4.25 -0.78
CA LEU A 27 -2.14 -3.31 0.32
C LEU A 27 -2.16 -4.08 1.65
N PHE A 28 -1.38 -3.59 2.60
CA PHE A 28 -1.35 -4.05 3.97
C PHE A 28 -1.76 -2.91 4.91
N LYS A 29 -2.46 -3.26 5.99
CA LYS A 29 -2.82 -2.34 7.07
C LYS A 29 -2.67 -3.06 8.39
N LYS A 30 -1.91 -2.48 9.32
CA LYS A 30 -1.63 -3.05 10.65
C LYS A 30 -1.19 -4.52 10.58
N GLY A 31 -0.33 -4.85 9.62
CA GLY A 31 0.17 -6.22 9.40
C GLY A 31 -0.76 -7.16 8.63
N GLU A 32 -2.00 -6.76 8.34
CA GLU A 32 -2.96 -7.60 7.61
C GLU A 32 -3.04 -7.26 6.13
N ARG A 33 -3.25 -8.27 5.28
CA ARG A 33 -3.50 -8.08 3.85
C ARG A 33 -4.95 -7.62 3.67
N ILE A 34 -5.15 -6.44 3.10
CA ILE A 34 -6.48 -5.88 2.87
C ILE A 34 -6.99 -6.24 1.48
N GLU A 35 -6.20 -5.95 0.45
CA GLU A 35 -6.60 -6.18 -0.94
C GLU A 35 -5.40 -6.34 -1.88
N SER A 36 -5.65 -6.91 -3.06
CA SER A 36 -4.69 -6.96 -4.16
C SER A 36 -5.24 -6.23 -5.37
N LEU A 37 -4.41 -5.41 -5.99
CA LEU A 37 -4.78 -4.47 -7.04
C LEU A 37 -3.69 -4.42 -8.12
N ALA A 38 -4.00 -3.76 -9.24
CA ALA A 38 -3.00 -3.47 -10.26
C ALA A 38 -1.91 -2.56 -9.68
N GLU A 39 -0.67 -2.75 -10.12
CA GLU A 39 0.46 -1.97 -9.64
C GLU A 39 0.27 -0.46 -9.90
N THR A 40 -0.41 -0.12 -10.99
CA THR A 40 -0.80 1.25 -11.37
C THR A 40 -1.74 1.93 -10.38
N ASP A 41 -2.50 1.17 -9.62
CA ASP A 41 -3.48 1.68 -8.66
C ASP A 41 -2.91 1.76 -7.23
N LEU A 42 -1.76 1.13 -6.95
CA LEU A 42 -1.18 1.03 -5.61
C LEU A 42 -0.93 2.38 -4.96
N LEU A 43 -0.33 3.32 -5.70
CA LEU A 43 -0.01 4.64 -5.17
C LEU A 43 -1.28 5.38 -4.74
N ARG A 44 -2.26 5.44 -5.64
CA ARG A 44 -3.55 6.08 -5.38
C ARG A 44 -4.24 5.45 -4.17
N ARG A 45 -4.28 4.12 -4.12
CA ARG A 45 -4.95 3.41 -3.04
C ARG A 45 -4.26 3.57 -1.68
N LEU A 46 -2.92 3.60 -1.67
CA LEU A 46 -2.13 3.87 -0.47
C LEU A 46 -2.41 5.28 0.06
N LEU A 47 -2.41 6.29 -0.81
CA LEU A 47 -2.68 7.67 -0.42
C LEU A 47 -4.08 7.82 0.18
N MET A 48 -5.12 7.24 -0.45
CA MET A 48 -6.47 7.22 0.11
C MET A 48 -6.54 6.57 1.50
N GLU A 49 -5.75 5.52 1.74
CA GLU A 49 -5.71 4.86 3.04
C GLU A 49 -5.05 5.76 4.09
N ILE A 50 -3.97 6.46 3.72
CA ILE A 50 -3.31 7.43 4.60
C ILE A 50 -4.29 8.56 4.94
N GLU A 51 -4.97 9.13 3.96
CA GLU A 51 -6.00 10.16 4.19
C GLU A 51 -7.10 9.67 5.13
N SER A 52 -7.58 8.44 4.94
CA SER A 52 -8.59 7.83 5.81
C SER A 52 -8.08 7.61 7.24
N MET A 53 -6.78 7.43 7.43
CA MET A 53 -6.16 7.20 8.73
C MET A 53 -5.83 8.49 9.48
N THR A 54 -5.35 9.51 8.77
CA THR A 54 -4.91 10.78 9.36
C THR A 54 -6.00 11.85 9.37
N GLY A 55 -6.99 11.76 8.48
CA GLY A 55 -7.97 12.81 8.23
C GLY A 55 -7.41 14.00 7.44
N GLU A 56 -6.15 13.95 7.02
CA GLU A 56 -5.50 14.95 6.19
C GLU A 56 -5.67 14.60 4.72
N LYS A 57 -5.91 15.59 3.87
CA LYS A 57 -5.88 15.38 2.42
C LYS A 57 -4.43 15.38 1.95
N VAL A 58 -4.03 14.32 1.27
CA VAL A 58 -2.67 14.10 0.76
C VAL A 58 -2.68 14.10 -0.77
N MET A 59 -3.83 13.85 -1.40
CA MET A 59 -4.05 14.07 -2.83
C MET A 59 -4.48 15.53 -3.07
N ASP A 60 -3.51 16.39 -3.36
CA ASP A 60 -3.72 17.70 -4.00
C ASP A 60 -3.22 17.67 -5.46
N PRO A 61 -3.82 18.48 -6.37
CA PRO A 61 -3.57 18.44 -7.82
C PRO A 61 -2.17 18.88 -8.26
#